data_AF-A0A820DDN5-F1
#
_entry.id   AF-A0A820DDN5-F1
#
_cell.length_a   1.000
_cell.length_b   1.000
_cell.length_c   1.000
_cell.angle_alpha   90.00
_cell.angle_beta   90.00
_cell.angle_gamma   90.00
#
_symmetry.space_group_name_H-M   'P 1'
#
loop_
_entity.id
_entity.type
_entity.pdbx_description
1 polymer ?
#
loop_
_entity_poly.entity_id
_entity_poly.type
_entity_poly.pdbx_seq_one_letter_code
_entity_poly.pdbx_strand_id
1 'polypeptide(L)'
;MTMDIGHLVEQHIMLLFIVLQDWWRALTHFIKGGHPLKDLSSEIILITGAASGLGKGVAQRLANLGCTLVLWDVDEVGNARVAQELNQETKSKRIHAMKCDLTSRESIYECAKKVYTYI
;
A
#
# COMPACT_ATOMS: atom_id res chain seq x y z
N MET A 1 -15.82 20.96 53.27
CA MET A 1 -15.87 20.53 51.87
C MET A 1 -15.80 19.00 51.85
N THR A 2 -16.89 18.35 52.24
CA THR A 2 -17.01 16.89 52.27
C THR A 2 -17.62 16.46 50.94
N MET A 3 -16.89 15.68 50.15
CA MET A 3 -17.47 15.04 48.97
C MET A 3 -18.62 14.14 49.41
N ASP A 4 -19.79 14.33 48.80
CA ASP A 4 -20.97 13.49 49.01
C ASP A 4 -20.67 12.06 48.51
N ILE A 5 -20.98 11.06 49.32
CA ILE A 5 -20.84 9.65 49.00
C ILE A 5 -21.62 9.33 47.70
N GLY A 6 -22.75 10.02 47.46
CA GLY A 6 -23.50 9.89 46.21
C GLY A 6 -22.66 10.23 44.98
N HIS A 7 -21.92 11.33 45.02
CA HIS A 7 -21.07 11.74 43.90
C HIS A 7 -19.89 10.78 43.68
N LEU A 8 -19.33 10.22 44.76
CA LEU A 8 -18.29 9.20 44.65
C LEU A 8 -18.82 7.94 43.96
N VAL A 9 -20.02 7.49 44.32
CA VAL A 9 -20.66 6.31 43.72
C VAL A 9 -20.94 6.53 42.24
N GLU A 10 -21.44 7.71 41.85
CA GLU A 10 -21.66 8.08 40.44
C GLU A 10 -20.38 8.02 39.61
N GLN A 11 -19.26 8.56 40.13
CA GLN A 11 -17.97 8.52 39.45
C GLN A 11 -17.47 7.09 39.23
N HIS A 12 -17.65 6.19 40.21
CA HIS A 12 -17.25 4.79 40.08
C HIS A 12 -18.13 4.03 39.07
N ILE A 13 -19.44 4.29 39.05
CA ILE A 13 -20.37 3.70 38.06
C ILE A 13 -19.98 4.16 36.65
N MET A 14 -19.69 5.45 36.47
CA MET A 14 -19.26 5.99 35.18
C MET A 14 -17.94 5.36 34.71
N LEU A 15 -16.97 5.20 35.61
CA LEU A 15 -15.69 4.57 35.29
C LEU A 15 -15.87 3.10 34.89
N LEU A 16 -16.68 2.33 35.64
CA LEU A 16 -16.99 0.95 35.30
C LEU A 16 -17.66 0.84 33.94
N PHE A 17 -18.59 1.75 33.63
CA PHE A 17 -19.27 1.78 32.33
C PHE A 17 -18.30 2.06 31.18
N ILE A 18 -17.40 3.03 31.32
CA ILE A 18 -16.36 3.34 30.30
C ILE A 18 -15.44 2.13 30.10
N VAL A 19 -14.97 1.53 31.19
CA VAL A 19 -14.11 0.34 31.14
C VAL A 19 -14.82 -0.81 30.42
N LEU A 20 -16.09 -1.08 30.74
CA LEU A 20 -16.89 -2.10 30.07
C LEU A 20 -17.07 -1.81 28.57
N GLN A 21 -17.30 -0.55 28.19
CA GLN A 21 -17.40 -0.16 26.79
C GLN A 21 -16.09 -0.40 26.02
N ASP A 22 -14.95 -0.09 26.61
CA ASP A 22 -13.65 -0.27 25.97
C ASP A 22 -13.26 -1.75 25.88
N TRP A 23 -13.56 -2.54 26.91
CA TRP A 23 -13.46 -4.00 26.84
C TRP A 23 -14.36 -4.59 25.76
N TRP A 24 -15.60 -4.11 25.63
CA TRP A 24 -16.51 -4.53 24.57
C TRP A 24 -15.97 -4.17 23.18
N ARG A 25 -15.47 -2.95 22.98
CA ARG A 25 -14.82 -2.54 21.72
C ARG A 25 -13.63 -3.43 21.40
N ALA A 26 -12.71 -3.62 22.34
CA ALA A 26 -11.54 -4.47 22.18
C ALA A 26 -11.93 -5.91 21.82
N LEU A 27 -12.94 -6.47 22.51
CA LEU A 27 -13.47 -7.80 22.22
C LEU A 27 -14.06 -7.88 20.81
N THR A 28 -14.84 -6.88 20.38
CA THR A 28 -15.40 -6.88 19.03
C THR A 28 -14.34 -6.74 17.93
N HIS A 29 -13.27 -5.97 18.17
CA HIS A 29 -12.13 -5.88 17.23
C HIS A 29 -11.30 -7.17 17.21
N PHE A 30 -11.12 -7.82 18.37
CA PHE A 30 -10.43 -9.10 18.48
C PHE A 30 -11.19 -10.22 17.76
N ILE A 31 -12.52 -10.26 17.89
CA ILE A 31 -13.37 -11.28 17.27
C ILE A 31 -13.56 -11.03 15.76
N LYS A 32 -13.74 -9.78 15.32
CA LYS A 32 -14.02 -9.48 13.90
C LYS A 32 -12.80 -9.61 12.99
N GLY A 33 -11.60 -9.73 13.54
CA GLY A 33 -10.37 -9.77 12.75
C GLY A 33 -10.08 -8.44 12.05
N GLY A 34 -8.88 -8.32 11.47
CA GLY A 34 -8.48 -7.13 10.72
C GLY A 34 -9.36 -6.88 9.49
N HIS A 35 -9.36 -5.66 8.98
CA HIS A 35 -10.03 -5.35 7.72
C HIS A 35 -9.46 -6.21 6.58
N PRO A 36 -10.30 -6.67 5.63
CA PRO A 36 -9.83 -7.40 4.46
C PRO A 36 -8.80 -6.55 3.71
N LEU A 37 -7.76 -7.20 3.20
CA LEU A 37 -6.76 -6.51 2.38
C LEU A 37 -7.42 -5.96 1.12
N LYS A 38 -7.00 -4.77 0.69
CA LYS A 38 -7.43 -4.18 -0.58
C LYS A 38 -7.04 -5.11 -1.72
N ASP A 39 -7.99 -5.41 -2.62
CA ASP A 39 -7.69 -6.06 -3.89
C ASP A 39 -6.97 -5.09 -4.84
N LEU A 40 -5.85 -5.54 -5.42
CA LEU A 40 -4.99 -4.76 -6.30
C LEU A 40 -4.95 -5.29 -7.75
N SER A 41 -5.68 -6.38 -8.05
CA SER A 41 -5.58 -7.10 -9.32
C SER A 41 -5.98 -6.29 -10.57
N SER A 42 -6.66 -5.15 -10.39
CA SER A 42 -7.05 -4.23 -11.47
C SER A 42 -6.38 -2.86 -11.37
N GLU A 43 -5.44 -2.68 -10.45
CA GLU A 43 -4.80 -1.40 -10.18
C GLU A 43 -3.57 -1.18 -11.05
N ILE A 44 -3.31 0.09 -11.38
CA ILE A 44 -2.08 0.54 -12.04
C ILE A 44 -1.15 1.08 -10.97
N ILE A 45 0.03 0.46 -10.85
CA ILE A 45 1.00 0.78 -9.81
C ILE A 45 2.32 1.23 -10.45
N LEU A 46 2.76 2.42 -10.10
CA LEU A 46 4.06 2.96 -10.48
C LEU A 46 5.10 2.60 -9.42
N ILE A 47 6.25 2.09 -9.85
CA ILE A 47 7.35 1.68 -8.97
C ILE A 47 8.64 2.37 -9.42
N THR A 48 9.28 3.13 -8.53
CA THR A 48 10.61 3.70 -8.75
C THR A 48 11.72 2.77 -8.25
N GLY A 49 12.89 2.80 -8.89
CA GLY A 49 14.01 1.93 -8.51
C GLY A 49 13.74 0.45 -8.83
N ALA A 50 12.98 0.20 -9.90
CA ALA A 50 12.42 -1.11 -10.20
C ALA A 50 13.41 -2.10 -10.84
N ALA A 51 14.58 -1.64 -11.31
CA ALA A 51 15.54 -2.51 -12.00
C ALA A 51 16.23 -3.53 -11.07
N SER A 52 16.23 -3.30 -9.75
CA SER A 52 16.95 -4.14 -8.79
C SER A 52 16.38 -4.08 -7.36
N GLY A 53 17.00 -4.85 -6.45
CA GLY A 53 16.77 -4.77 -5.00
C GLY A 53 15.30 -4.86 -4.59
N LEU A 54 14.89 -3.95 -3.71
CA LEU A 54 13.53 -3.88 -3.18
C LEU A 54 12.50 -3.57 -4.28
N GLY A 55 12.80 -2.65 -5.19
CA GLY A 55 11.87 -2.26 -6.25
C GLY A 55 11.53 -3.45 -7.16
N LYS A 56 12.54 -4.25 -7.55
CA LYS A 56 12.31 -5.51 -8.29
C LYS A 56 11.46 -6.49 -7.48
N GLY A 57 11.75 -6.67 -6.18
CA GLY A 57 10.99 -7.58 -5.31
C GLY A 57 9.52 -7.18 -5.16
N VAL A 58 9.25 -5.87 -5.02
CA VAL A 58 7.90 -5.32 -4.96
C VAL A 58 7.19 -5.51 -6.31
N ALA A 59 7.86 -5.23 -7.43
CA ALA A 59 7.32 -5.46 -8.76
C ALA A 59 6.94 -6.94 -8.97
N GLN A 60 7.80 -7.87 -8.57
CA GLN A 60 7.51 -9.31 -8.62
C GLN A 60 6.24 -9.69 -7.86
N ARG A 61 6.09 -9.20 -6.62
CA ARG A 61 4.93 -9.52 -5.79
C ARG A 61 3.64 -8.97 -6.41
N LEU A 62 3.66 -7.72 -6.87
CA LEU A 62 2.48 -7.06 -7.44
C LEU A 62 2.11 -7.63 -8.82
N ALA A 63 3.10 -8.01 -9.63
CA ALA A 63 2.90 -8.70 -10.89
C ALA A 63 2.12 -10.01 -10.68
N ASN A 64 2.51 -10.79 -9.67
CA ASN A 64 1.83 -12.03 -9.31
C ASN A 64 0.42 -11.84 -8.74
N LEU A 65 0.13 -10.65 -8.19
CA LEU A 65 -1.24 -10.26 -7.81
C LEU A 65 -2.07 -9.79 -9.01
N GLY A 66 -1.48 -9.74 -10.19
CA GLY A 66 -2.15 -9.33 -11.42
C GLY A 66 -2.26 -7.83 -11.60
N CYS A 67 -1.43 -7.01 -10.97
CA CYS A 67 -1.48 -5.56 -11.18
C CYS A 67 -0.96 -5.17 -12.57
N THR A 68 -1.35 -4.00 -13.07
CA THR A 68 -0.62 -3.31 -14.15
C THR A 68 0.52 -2.51 -13.53
N LEU A 69 1.75 -2.68 -14.02
CA LEU A 69 2.93 -2.07 -13.43
C LEU A 69 3.60 -1.11 -14.40
N VAL A 70 3.98 0.06 -13.90
CA VAL A 70 4.83 1.02 -14.59
C VAL A 70 6.13 1.18 -13.81
N LEU A 71 7.19 0.61 -14.34
CA LEU A 71 8.50 0.52 -13.69
C LEU A 71 9.38 1.68 -14.14
N TRP A 72 9.81 2.51 -13.18
CA TRP A 72 10.73 3.63 -13.37
C TRP A 72 12.08 3.30 -12.78
N ASP A 73 13.13 3.49 -13.57
CA ASP A 73 14.51 3.38 -13.12
C ASP A 73 15.44 4.20 -14.02
N VAL A 74 16.61 4.58 -13.52
CA VAL A 74 17.66 5.20 -14.34
C VAL A 74 18.39 4.16 -15.20
N ASP A 75 18.48 2.91 -14.73
CA ASP A 75 19.00 1.77 -15.48
C ASP A 75 17.94 1.22 -16.44
N GLU A 76 17.94 1.74 -17.66
CA GLU A 76 17.01 1.36 -18.73
C GLU A 76 17.09 -0.13 -19.09
N VAL A 77 18.29 -0.69 -19.16
CA VAL A 77 18.51 -2.08 -19.59
C VAL A 77 18.07 -3.04 -18.49
N GLY A 78 18.48 -2.78 -17.25
CA GLY A 78 18.05 -3.57 -16.10
C GLY A 78 16.54 -3.53 -15.91
N ASN A 79 15.94 -2.35 -16.07
CA ASN A 79 14.48 -2.17 -15.93
C ASN A 79 13.70 -2.90 -17.03
N ALA A 80 14.14 -2.79 -18.29
CA ALA A 80 13.52 -3.51 -19.41
C ALA A 80 13.59 -5.03 -19.23
N ARG A 81 14.74 -5.54 -18.74
CA ARG A 81 14.90 -6.96 -18.40
C ARG A 81 13.90 -7.40 -17.33
N VAL A 82 13.75 -6.63 -16.25
CA VAL A 82 12.78 -6.95 -15.18
C VAL A 82 11.35 -6.98 -15.74
N ALA A 83 10.93 -5.99 -16.52
CA ALA A 83 9.60 -6.00 -17.12
C ALA A 83 9.38 -7.22 -18.04
N GLN A 84 10.38 -7.59 -18.83
CA GLN A 84 10.30 -8.77 -19.69
C GLN A 84 10.19 -10.07 -18.89
N GLU A 85 11.05 -10.26 -17.88
CA GLU A 85 11.03 -11.41 -16.96
C GLU A 85 9.64 -11.57 -16.34
N LEU A 86 9.10 -10.50 -15.75
CA LEU A 86 7.82 -10.54 -15.06
C LEU A 86 6.63 -10.77 -16.02
N ASN A 87 6.65 -10.19 -17.21
CA ASN A 87 5.61 -10.44 -18.22
C ASN A 87 5.61 -11.91 -18.66
N GLN A 88 6.80 -12.51 -18.84
CA GLN A 88 6.92 -13.93 -19.18
C GLN A 88 6.41 -14.83 -18.05
N GLU A 89 6.82 -14.58 -16.81
CA GLU A 89 6.42 -15.35 -15.63
C GLU A 89 4.91 -15.29 -15.40
N THR A 90 4.31 -14.11 -15.52
CA THR A 90 2.87 -13.90 -15.29
C THR A 90 2.01 -14.17 -16.53
N LYS A 91 2.64 -14.48 -17.68
CA LYS A 91 1.97 -14.60 -18.99
C LYS A 91 1.08 -13.40 -19.30
N SER A 92 1.55 -12.20 -18.95
CA SER A 92 0.84 -10.93 -19.13
C SER A 92 1.65 -9.97 -19.99
N LYS A 93 1.02 -8.86 -20.42
CA LYS A 93 1.67 -7.74 -21.12
C LYS A 93 1.45 -6.41 -20.38
N ARG A 94 1.22 -6.50 -19.07
CA ARG A 94 0.78 -5.37 -18.23
C ARG A 94 1.92 -4.72 -17.46
N ILE A 95 3.16 -5.11 -17.73
CA ILE A 95 4.33 -4.62 -17.01
C ILE A 95 5.18 -3.83 -18.01
N HIS A 96 5.31 -2.54 -17.75
CA HIS A 96 5.90 -1.57 -18.65
C HIS A 96 7.15 -0.97 -17.99
N ALA A 97 8.28 -0.94 -18.70
CA ALA A 97 9.49 -0.29 -18.22
C ALA A 97 9.71 1.06 -18.90
N MET A 98 10.14 2.04 -18.11
CA MET A 98 10.50 3.37 -18.57
C MET A 98 11.76 3.85 -17.88
N LYS A 99 12.68 4.42 -18.66
CA LYS A 99 13.82 5.14 -18.11
C LYS A 99 13.31 6.45 -17.50
N CYS A 100 13.56 6.66 -16.21
CA CYS A 100 13.24 7.91 -15.51
C CYS A 100 14.38 8.27 -14.57
N ASP A 101 14.95 9.46 -14.77
CA ASP A 101 15.94 10.01 -13.85
C ASP A 101 15.23 10.89 -12.81
N LEU A 102 15.11 10.38 -11.59
CA LEU A 102 14.43 11.09 -10.49
C LEU A 102 15.19 12.32 -9.98
N THR A 103 16.44 12.53 -10.41
CA THR A 103 17.18 13.77 -10.11
C THR A 103 16.77 14.92 -11.03
N SER A 104 16.14 14.61 -12.17
CA SER A 104 15.66 15.58 -13.16
C SER A 104 14.14 15.74 -13.08
N ARG A 105 13.68 16.93 -12.69
CA ARG A 105 12.25 17.27 -12.71
C ARG A 105 11.64 17.14 -14.10
N GLU A 106 12.39 17.55 -15.13
CA GLU A 106 11.95 17.42 -16.51
C GLU A 106 11.71 15.96 -16.88
N SER A 107 12.65 15.06 -16.56
CA SER A 107 12.50 13.62 -16.80
C SER A 107 11.27 13.04 -16.09
N ILE A 108 11.03 13.44 -14.83
CA ILE A 108 9.85 13.03 -14.06
C ILE A 108 8.56 13.47 -14.77
N TYR A 109 8.47 14.74 -15.20
CA TYR A 109 7.26 15.25 -15.85
C TYR A 109 7.01 14.61 -17.21
N GLU A 110 8.06 14.34 -18.00
CA GLU A 110 7.93 13.62 -19.25
C GLU A 110 7.45 12.19 -19.05
N CYS A 111 8.01 11.48 -18.07
CA CYS A 111 7.58 10.12 -17.76
C CYS A 111 6.14 10.11 -17.23
N ALA A 112 5.77 11.05 -16.35
CA ALA A 112 4.42 11.17 -15.82
C ALA A 112 3.37 11.36 -16.93
N LYS A 113 3.67 12.16 -17.96
CA LYS A 113 2.79 12.31 -19.13
C LYS A 113 2.52 10.98 -19.84
N LYS A 114 3.55 10.14 -19.97
CA LYS A 114 3.43 8.82 -20.63
C LYS A 114 2.70 7.79 -19.76
N VAL A 115 2.73 7.95 -18.42
CA VAL A 115 2.00 7.06 -17.49
C VAL A 115 0.49 7.15 -17.71
N TYR A 116 -0.04 8.34 -18.01
CA TYR A 116 -1.48 8.53 -18.30
C TYR A 116 -1.98 7.72 -19.50
N THR A 117 -1.11 7.23 -20.38
CA THR A 117 -1.50 6.34 -21.49
C THR A 117 -1.92 4.95 -21.01
N TYR A 118 -1.58 4.57 -19.77
CA TYR A 118 -1.93 3.27 -19.19
C TYR A 118 -3.14 3.33 -18.26
N ILE A 119 -3.62 4.53 -17.93
CA ILE A 119 -4.83 4.80 -17.12
C ILE A 119 -6.03 4.91 -18.06
#